data_AF-A0A1G0MRC9-F1
#
_entry.id   AF-A0A1G0MRC9-F1
#
_cell.length_a   1.000
_cell.length_b   1.000
_cell.length_c   1.000
_cell.angle_alpha   90.00
_cell.angle_beta   90.00
_cell.angle_gamma   90.00
#
_symmetry.space_group_name_H-M   'P 1'
#
loop_
_entity.id
_entity.type
_entity.pdbx_description
1 polymer ?
#
loop_
_entity_poly.entity_id
_entity_poly.type
_entity_poly.pdbx_seq_one_letter_code
_entity_poly.pdbx_strand_id
1 'polypeptide(L)' 'MSTITPDVWNKELEHLVRDALQTIRFGTVTLVVQDARVIQVDKNEKIRINKVGHIDGCGI' A
#
# COMPACT_ATOMS: atom_id res chain seq x y z
N MET A 1 23.59 6.76 31.69
CA MET A 1 22.24 6.96 31.13
C MET A 1 22.28 6.42 29.71
N SER A 2 21.80 5.20 29.49
CA SER A 2 21.95 4.48 28.22
C SER A 2 20.97 5.05 27.19
N THR A 3 21.48 5.58 26.09
CA THR A 3 20.68 6.14 24.99
C THR A 3 20.03 4.99 24.23
N ILE A 4 18.71 4.86 24.37
CA ILE A 4 17.89 3.98 23.54
C ILE A 4 17.82 4.64 22.17
N THR A 5 18.73 4.32 21.25
CA THR A 5 18.53 4.61 19.83
C THR A 5 17.48 3.62 19.34
N PRO A 6 16.24 4.04 19.10
CA PRO A 6 15.28 3.14 18.49
C PRO A 6 15.79 2.88 17.08
N ASP A 7 16.17 1.65 16.80
CA ASP A 7 16.43 1.23 15.43
C ASP A 7 15.12 1.46 14.66
N VAL A 8 15.15 2.49 13.83
CA VAL A 8 13.95 3.09 13.24
C VAL A 8 13.39 2.20 12.12
N TRP A 9 14.18 1.23 11.66
CA TRP A 9 13.88 0.34 10.56
C TRP A 9 13.86 -1.12 11.03
N ASN A 10 12.77 -1.52 11.68
CA ASN A 10 12.58 -2.91 12.08
C ASN A 10 12.26 -3.81 10.87
N LYS A 11 12.67 -5.08 10.92
CA LYS A 11 12.38 -6.12 9.91
C LYS A 11 10.89 -6.28 9.60
N GLU A 12 10.04 -6.02 10.60
CA GLU A 12 8.58 -6.04 10.43
C GLU A 12 8.08 -4.92 9.52
N LEU A 13 8.62 -3.70 9.68
CA LEU A 13 8.29 -2.56 8.83
C LEU A 13 8.75 -2.80 7.39
N GLU A 14 9.96 -3.34 7.22
CA GLU A 14 10.48 -3.74 5.91
C GLU A 14 9.57 -4.77 5.23
N HIS A 15 9.08 -5.77 5.98
CA HIS A 15 8.14 -6.75 5.47
C HIS A 15 6.82 -6.12 5.03
N LEU A 16 6.26 -5.22 5.85
CA LEU A 16 4.99 -4.56 5.57
C LEU A 16 5.07 -3.68 4.32
N VAL A 17 6.16 -2.90 4.19
CA VAL A 17 6.39 -2.07 3.00
C VAL A 17 6.60 -2.93 1.76
N ARG A 18 7.39 -4.01 1.86
CA ARG A 18 7.61 -4.94 0.75
C ARG A 18 6.31 -5.62 0.30
N ASP A 19 5.51 -6.11 1.24
CA ASP A 19 4.21 -6.72 0.93
C ASP A 19 3.26 -5.71 0.27
N ALA A 20 3.18 -4.49 0.79
CA ALA A 20 2.37 -3.42 0.21
C ALA A 20 2.79 -3.09 -1.23
N LEU A 21 4.10 -3.09 -1.52
CA LEU A 21 4.65 -2.87 -2.86
C LEU A 21 4.44 -4.07 -3.79
N GLN A 22 4.49 -5.31 -3.28
CA GLN A 22 4.27 -6.51 -4.11
C GLN A 22 2.80 -6.71 -4.49
N THR A 23 1.89 -6.32 -3.60
CA THR A 23 0.45 -6.56 -3.77
C THR A 23 -0.25 -5.47 -4.56
N ILE A 24 0.35 -4.28 -4.72
CA ILE A 24 -0.29 -3.17 -5.43
C ILE A 24 -0.22 -3.35 -6.94
N ARG A 25 -1.38 -3.37 -7.62
CA ARG A 25 -1.44 -3.48 -9.10
C ARG A 25 -1.71 -2.14 -9.78
N PHE A 26 -2.67 -1.38 -9.27
CA PHE A 26 -3.09 -0.10 -9.84
C PHE A 26 -3.40 0.87 -8.70
N GLY A 27 -2.36 1.33 -8.01
CA GLY A 27 -2.53 2.12 -6.81
C GLY A 27 -1.34 3.02 -6.50
N THR A 28 -1.33 3.57 -5.29
CA THR A 28 -0.24 4.39 -4.76
C THR A 28 0.06 3.96 -3.33
N VAL A 29 1.34 3.78 -3.01
CA VAL A 29 1.80 3.61 -1.63
C VAL A 29 2.43 4.93 -1.19
N THR A 30 1.92 5.52 -0.12
CA THR A 30 2.44 6.77 0.44
C THR A 30 3.15 6.46 1.75
N LEU A 31 4.46 6.71 1.80
CA LEU A 31 5.25 6.66 3.03
C LEU A 31 5.41 8.06 3.61
N VAL A 32 5.11 8.22 4.89
CA VAL A 32 5.37 9.46 5.62
C VAL A 32 6.52 9.23 6.58
N VAL A 33 7.59 10.00 6.38
CA VAL A 33 8.80 9.96 7.19
C VAL A 33 8.96 11.28 7.91
N GLN A 34 9.10 11.23 9.24
CA GLN A 34 9.31 12.39 10.12
C GLN A 34 10.35 12.04 11.17
N ASP A 35 11.24 12.98 11.51
CA ASP A 35 12.31 12.75 12.50
C ASP A 35 13.19 11.53 12.18
N ALA A 36 13.50 11.34 10.88
CA ALA A 36 14.18 10.15 10.35
C ALA A 36 13.43 8.82 10.57
N ARG A 37 12.14 8.85 10.96
CA ARG A 37 11.30 7.67 11.21
C ARG A 37 10.09 7.56 10.31
N VAL A 38 9.80 6.33 9.88
CA VAL A 38 8.55 6.03 9.18
C VAL A 38 7.43 6.03 10.20
N ILE A 39 6.53 7.02 10.10
CA ILE A 39 5.40 7.17 11.03
C ILE A 39 4.09 6.66 10.42
N GLN A 40 4.00 6.60 9.09
CA GLN A 40 2.80 6.19 8.40
C GLN A 40 3.12 5.51 7.07
N VAL A 41 2.38 4.45 6.79
CA VAL A 41 2.36 3.75 5.51
C VAL A 41 0.90 3.66 5.07
N ASP A 42 0.53 4.39 4.03
CA ASP A 42 -0.81 4.34 3.42
C ASP A 42 -0.73 3.57 2.09
N LYS A 43 -1.60 2.58 1.92
CA LYS A 43 -1.73 1.82 0.67
C LYS A 43 -3.09 2.11 0.06
N ASN A 44 -3.11 2.75 -1.11
CA ASN A 44 -4.32 3.05 -1.84
C ASN A 44 -4.39 2.23 -3.14
N GLU A 45 -5.37 1.34 -3.29
CA GLU A 45 -5.52 0.51 -4.49
C GLU A 45 -6.80 0.85 -5.25
N LYS A 46 -6.66 1.18 -6.54
CA LYS A 46 -7.78 1.51 -7.41
C LYS A 46 -8.25 0.27 -8.17
N ILE A 47 -9.34 -0.33 -7.71
CA ILE A 47 -9.98 -1.46 -8.37
C ILE A 47 -10.84 -0.93 -9.53
N ARG A 48 -10.45 -1.17 -10.78
CA ARG A 48 -11.30 -0.92 -11.95
C ARG A 48 -12.09 -2.17 -12.29
N ILE A 49 -13.38 -2.12 -12.03
CA ILE A 49 -14.33 -3.18 -12.42
C ILE A 49 -14.72 -2.94 -13.89
N ASN A 50 -13.90 -3.38 -14.84
CA ASN A 50 -14.28 -3.36 -16.25
C ASN A 50 -14.91 -4.71 -16.62
N LYS A 51 -16.15 -4.91 -16.18
CA LYS A 51 -17.01 -5.94 -16.77
C LYS A 51 -18.33 -5.28 -17.09
N VAL A 52 -18.37 -4.61 -18.25
CA VAL A 52 -19.60 -4.54 -19.04
C VAL A 52 -19.91 -6.00 -19.36
N GLY A 53 -20.68 -6.64 -18.48
CA GLY A 53 -21.36 -7.87 -18.80
C GLY A 53 -22.16 -7.57 -20.06
N HIS A 54 -21.87 -8.32 -21.10
CA HIS A 54 -22.62 -8.46 -22.33
C HIS A 54 -24.08 -8.01 -22.12
N ILE A 55 -24.45 -6.84 -22.65
CA ILE A 55 -25.86 -6.54 -22.84
C ILE A 55 -26.24 -7.33 -24.08
N ASP A 56 -26.68 -8.56 -23.88
CA ASP A 56 -27.44 -9.31 -24.88
C ASP A 56 -28.65 -8.46 -25.25
N GLY A 57 -28.46 -7.59 -26.24
CA GLY A 57 -29.51 -6.78 -26.84
C GLY A 57 -30.41 -7.64 -27.71
N CYS A 58 -31.04 -8.67 -27.12
CA CYS A 58 -32.24 -9.28 -27.66
C CYS A 58 -33.43 -8.48 -27.11
N GLY A 59 -33.59 -7.27 -27.63
CA GLY A 59 -34.83 -6.52 -27.50
C GLY A 59 -35.65 -6.72 -28.77
N ILE A 60 -36.77 -7.44 -28.63
CA ILE A 60 -37.98 -7.57 -29.50
C ILE A 60 -37.83 -7.44 -31.02
#